data_AF-A0AAC8Q9V5-F1
#
_entry.id   AF-A0AAC8Q9V5-F1
#
_cell.length_a   1.000
_cell.length_b   1.000
_cell.length_c   1.000
_cell.angle_alpha   90.00
_cell.angle_beta   90.00
_cell.angle_gamma   90.00
#
_symmetry.space_group_name_H-M   'P 1'
#
loop_
_entity.id
_entity.type
_entity.pdbx_description
1 polymer ?
#
loop_
_entity_poly.entity_id
_entity_poly.type
_entity_poly.pdbx_seq_one_letter_code
_entity_poly.pdbx_strand_id
1 'polypeptide(L)'
;MMAFKKARGLFIATWLTGAGLTVAGCGPALEQEEPGDEATGSEQQALTEGAPLTAHDASCLKLQDQNTWSTYASYMTGVGPALGLPAILADLNRAGPVLTSTNHPAAVGYKGGFRWNDGDMSTTDWVPQGLTAGVSGSTNVAIVAWHYTLSSPDKGVRISVADISDMSLSAVNYRHILLVRPTSSGNFTTIPEHGGGLAWFGNYLYMADTADGARVFDLTQIREVSTSTTCETAIGKVGTEWCAYGYKYVLPQVSAYVVPSTITSPCRPKFSFLGKDTRGSTDVLLSGEYCNNTGTGCPYDGSTPGLGGRLYRWPVDSTTYRLKTVSGLVAPERAWIMNEPNVQGVAPIMTTTATTSYWLSSTRYSGALFKVSTGASRTAYLSGSGQWARMPEGMHATGSGTNLWTVTEGYSGSTSPASGGRVVFFADQASLD
;
A
#
# COMPACT_ATOMS: atom_id res chain seq x y z
N MET A 1 -37.77 -37.42 -35.75
CA MET A 1 -38.59 -37.62 -36.96
C MET A 1 -37.82 -36.98 -38.12
N MET A 2 -37.42 -37.82 -39.08
CA MET A 2 -36.96 -37.54 -40.44
C MET A 2 -35.78 -36.57 -40.71
N ALA A 3 -34.76 -37.20 -41.30
CA ALA A 3 -33.57 -36.67 -41.97
C ALA A 3 -33.88 -35.92 -43.27
N PHE A 4 -32.96 -35.05 -43.68
CA PHE A 4 -32.63 -34.69 -45.08
C PHE A 4 -31.26 -33.94 -45.01
N LYS A 5 -30.28 -34.01 -45.91
CA LYS A 5 -29.88 -34.86 -47.05
C LYS A 5 -28.48 -34.31 -47.45
N LYS A 6 -27.53 -35.19 -47.79
CA LYS A 6 -26.23 -34.85 -48.40
C LYS A 6 -26.39 -34.13 -49.75
N ALA A 7 -25.45 -33.24 -50.07
CA ALA A 7 -25.00 -32.99 -51.45
C ALA A 7 -23.46 -33.05 -51.53
N ARG A 8 -22.97 -33.85 -52.48
CA ARG A 8 -21.56 -34.12 -52.80
C ARG A 8 -21.05 -33.12 -53.85
N GLY A 9 -19.79 -32.72 -53.74
CA GLY A 9 -18.99 -32.18 -54.84
C GLY A 9 -17.69 -32.99 -54.94
N LEU A 10 -17.45 -33.58 -56.10
CA LEU A 10 -16.43 -34.58 -56.41
C LEU A 10 -15.42 -33.95 -57.37
N PHE A 11 -14.10 -34.07 -57.15
CA PHE A 11 -13.12 -34.01 -58.24
C PHE A 11 -11.90 -34.92 -57.99
N ILE A 12 -12.00 -36.09 -58.65
CA ILE A 12 -11.01 -36.85 -59.43
C ILE A 12 -9.58 -37.00 -58.88
N ALA A 13 -9.25 -38.25 -58.53
CA ALA A 13 -7.90 -38.80 -58.40
C ALA A 13 -7.49 -39.54 -59.69
N THR A 14 -6.21 -39.46 -60.06
CA THR A 14 -5.59 -40.33 -61.07
C THR A 14 -4.71 -41.35 -60.36
N TRP A 15 -4.97 -42.64 -60.63
CA TRP A 15 -4.20 -43.79 -60.16
C TRP A 15 -3.13 -44.17 -61.17
N LEU A 16 -1.97 -44.62 -60.69
CA LEU A 16 -1.08 -45.54 -61.39
C LEU A 16 -0.67 -46.66 -60.43
N THR A 17 -0.75 -47.87 -60.95
CA THR A 17 -0.68 -49.18 -60.30
C THR A 17 0.77 -49.69 -60.19
N GLY A 18 1.03 -50.54 -59.20
CA GLY A 18 2.27 -51.32 -59.12
C GLY A 18 2.29 -52.25 -57.91
N ALA A 19 2.40 -53.55 -58.16
CA ALA A 19 2.11 -54.66 -57.26
C ALA A 19 3.27 -55.08 -56.33
N GLY A 20 2.93 -55.88 -55.29
CA GLY A 20 3.74 -57.07 -54.94
C GLY A 20 4.35 -57.20 -53.53
N LEU A 21 3.59 -57.81 -52.62
CA LEU A 21 3.97 -58.85 -51.63
C LEU A 21 5.21 -58.72 -50.71
N THR A 22 4.91 -58.43 -49.43
CA THR A 22 5.28 -59.11 -48.16
C THR A 22 6.76 -59.38 -47.79
N VAL A 23 7.20 -58.88 -46.62
CA VAL A 23 7.37 -59.63 -45.34
C VAL A 23 7.91 -58.72 -44.22
N ALA A 24 7.27 -58.80 -43.05
CA ALA A 24 7.72 -58.54 -41.66
C ALA A 24 8.46 -57.24 -41.27
N GLY A 25 7.72 -56.38 -40.54
CA GLY A 25 8.09 -55.98 -39.18
C GLY A 25 9.11 -54.85 -39.00
N CYS A 26 8.64 -53.60 -38.95
CA CYS A 26 9.24 -52.52 -38.16
C CYS A 26 8.30 -51.32 -38.01
N GLY A 27 8.08 -50.87 -36.76
CA GLY A 27 7.71 -49.51 -36.36
C GLY A 27 6.29 -49.02 -36.67
N PRO A 28 5.45 -48.65 -35.68
CA PRO A 28 4.28 -47.83 -35.97
C PRO A 28 4.73 -46.43 -36.37
N ALA A 29 4.08 -45.97 -37.44
CA ALA A 29 4.16 -44.64 -38.00
C ALA A 29 3.47 -43.61 -37.11
N LEU A 30 3.89 -42.37 -37.32
CA LEU A 30 3.38 -41.13 -36.74
C LEU A 30 1.85 -41.03 -36.89
N GLU A 31 1.13 -41.00 -35.78
CA GLU A 31 -0.26 -40.53 -35.72
C GLU A 31 -0.28 -39.01 -35.57
N GLN A 32 -1.12 -38.37 -36.39
CA GLN A 32 -1.56 -37.00 -36.23
C GLN A 32 -2.28 -36.86 -34.88
N GLU A 33 -1.81 -35.95 -34.04
CA GLU A 33 -2.55 -35.54 -32.84
C GLU A 33 -3.80 -34.73 -33.25
N GLU A 34 -4.96 -35.27 -32.87
CA GLU A 34 -6.21 -34.54 -32.71
C GLU A 34 -6.01 -33.42 -31.66
N PRO A 35 -6.64 -32.23 -31.80
CA PRO A 35 -6.55 -31.19 -30.80
C PRO A 35 -7.30 -31.63 -29.54
N GLY A 36 -6.55 -32.00 -28.51
CA GLY A 36 -7.09 -32.30 -27.19
C GLY A 36 -7.71 -31.06 -26.56
N ASP A 37 -8.91 -31.24 -26.00
CA ASP A 37 -9.66 -30.26 -25.22
C ASP A 37 -8.74 -29.50 -24.23
N GLU A 38 -8.71 -28.17 -24.36
CA GLU A 38 -8.12 -27.29 -23.37
C GLU A 38 -8.89 -27.45 -22.05
N ALA A 39 -8.27 -28.14 -21.09
CA ALA A 39 -8.67 -28.09 -19.70
C ALA A 39 -8.51 -26.65 -19.19
N THR A 40 -9.62 -25.92 -19.15
CA THR A 40 -9.77 -24.65 -18.42
C THR A 40 -9.78 -24.94 -16.93
N GLY A 41 -8.59 -25.17 -16.36
CA GLY A 41 -8.37 -25.30 -14.93
C GLY A 41 -7.01 -24.73 -14.60
N SER A 42 -6.95 -23.48 -14.15
CA SER A 42 -5.73 -22.98 -13.51
C SER A 42 -5.52 -23.76 -12.22
N GLU A 43 -4.60 -24.71 -12.20
CA GLU A 43 -4.14 -25.32 -10.95
C GLU A 43 -3.62 -24.19 -10.05
N GLN A 44 -4.32 -23.95 -8.95
CA GLN A 44 -3.94 -22.97 -7.95
C GLN A 44 -2.64 -23.45 -7.30
N GLN A 45 -1.53 -22.75 -7.55
CA GLN A 45 -0.22 -23.15 -7.02
C GLN A 45 -0.28 -23.25 -5.49
N ALA A 46 0.33 -24.30 -4.92
CA ALA A 46 0.44 -24.47 -3.47
C ALA A 46 1.19 -23.29 -2.83
N LEU A 47 0.52 -22.58 -1.92
CA LEU A 47 1.14 -21.46 -1.19
C LEU A 47 2.10 -21.98 -0.11
N THR A 48 3.33 -21.49 -0.14
CA THR A 48 4.38 -21.86 0.82
C THR A 48 5.00 -20.59 1.40
N GLU A 49 5.00 -20.47 2.73
CA GLU A 49 5.54 -19.29 3.38
C GLU A 49 7.02 -19.10 3.04
N GLY A 50 7.39 -17.91 2.59
CA GLY A 50 8.77 -17.59 2.20
C GLY A 50 9.23 -18.15 0.87
N ALA A 51 8.32 -18.73 0.08
CA ALA A 51 8.55 -18.96 -1.34
C ALA A 51 8.78 -17.63 -2.09
N PRO A 52 9.44 -17.65 -3.26
CA PRO A 52 9.56 -16.47 -4.11
C PRO A 52 8.20 -15.85 -4.44
N LEU A 53 8.21 -14.58 -4.86
CA LEU A 53 7.03 -13.91 -5.41
C LEU A 53 6.56 -14.62 -6.68
N THR A 54 5.31 -15.09 -6.68
CA THR A 54 4.71 -15.72 -7.87
C THR A 54 3.91 -14.70 -8.64
N ALA A 55 4.06 -14.63 -9.97
CA ALA A 55 3.22 -13.78 -10.80
C ALA A 55 1.74 -14.11 -10.64
N HIS A 56 0.90 -13.08 -10.55
CA HIS A 56 -0.55 -13.21 -10.44
C HIS A 56 -1.22 -12.48 -11.61
N ASP A 57 -2.17 -13.14 -12.27
CA ASP A 57 -3.03 -12.47 -13.24
C ASP A 57 -4.06 -11.58 -12.53
N ALA A 58 -3.89 -10.26 -12.67
CA ALA A 58 -4.81 -9.25 -12.16
C ALA A 58 -5.65 -8.60 -13.28
N SER A 59 -5.81 -9.27 -14.43
CA SER A 59 -6.57 -8.78 -15.58
C SER A 59 -8.01 -8.38 -15.23
N CYS A 60 -8.64 -9.12 -14.31
CA CYS A 60 -9.99 -8.85 -13.81
C CYS A 60 -10.09 -7.59 -12.94
N LEU A 61 -8.97 -7.07 -12.41
CA LEU A 61 -8.95 -5.94 -11.48
C LEU A 61 -8.77 -4.63 -12.23
N LYS A 62 -9.71 -3.70 -12.01
CA LYS A 62 -9.67 -2.33 -12.51
C LYS A 62 -10.20 -1.40 -11.43
N LEU A 63 -9.46 -0.34 -11.10
CA LEU A 63 -9.96 0.73 -10.23
C LEU A 63 -10.63 1.80 -11.09
N GLN A 64 -11.64 2.44 -10.53
CA GLN A 64 -12.31 3.59 -11.12
C GLN A 64 -11.91 4.86 -10.35
N ASP A 65 -11.46 5.88 -11.06
CA ASP A 65 -11.34 7.22 -10.46
C ASP A 65 -12.75 7.75 -10.16
N GLN A 66 -13.03 8.09 -8.90
CA GLN A 66 -14.29 8.72 -8.52
C GLN A 66 -14.49 10.09 -9.19
N ASN A 67 -13.42 10.66 -9.73
CA ASN A 67 -13.40 11.92 -10.46
C ASN A 67 -14.02 13.08 -9.67
N THR A 68 -13.84 13.08 -8.35
CA THR A 68 -14.36 14.14 -7.45
C THR A 68 -13.42 15.33 -7.31
N TRP A 69 -12.32 15.36 -8.07
CA TRP A 69 -11.24 16.38 -8.01
C TRP A 69 -11.77 17.82 -7.90
N SER A 70 -12.62 18.24 -8.84
CA SER A 70 -13.18 19.59 -8.85
C SER A 70 -14.30 19.76 -7.83
N THR A 71 -15.14 18.73 -7.64
CA THR A 71 -16.29 18.77 -6.74
C THR A 71 -15.85 18.93 -5.29
N TYR A 72 -14.93 18.09 -4.82
CA TYR A 72 -14.43 18.13 -3.45
C TYR A 72 -13.58 19.37 -3.19
N ALA A 73 -12.79 19.84 -4.16
CA ALA A 73 -12.14 21.14 -4.08
C ALA A 73 -13.16 22.27 -3.91
N SER A 74 -14.26 22.26 -4.69
CA SER A 74 -15.31 23.28 -4.61
C SER A 74 -16.02 23.30 -3.26
N TYR A 75 -16.18 22.13 -2.63
CA TYR A 75 -16.78 22.03 -1.30
C TYR A 75 -15.91 22.67 -0.22
N MET A 76 -14.59 22.69 -0.41
CA MET A 76 -13.65 23.23 0.57
C MET A 76 -13.31 24.70 0.35
N THR A 77 -13.77 25.35 -0.74
CA THR A 77 -13.46 26.75 -1.05
C THR A 77 -13.76 27.71 0.10
N GLY A 78 -14.87 27.51 0.80
CA GLY A 78 -15.27 28.35 1.94
C GLY A 78 -14.64 27.95 3.28
N VAL A 79 -13.93 26.83 3.36
CA VAL A 79 -13.39 26.29 4.63
C VAL A 79 -11.99 26.84 4.86
N GLY A 80 -11.90 27.90 5.66
CA GLY A 80 -10.64 28.51 6.09
C GLY A 80 -9.69 28.90 4.94
N PRO A 81 -8.50 29.44 5.26
CA PRO A 81 -7.46 29.61 4.27
C PRO A 81 -6.96 28.26 3.76
N ALA A 82 -6.71 28.16 2.45
CA ALA A 82 -5.96 27.06 1.86
C ALA A 82 -4.46 27.28 2.08
N LEU A 83 -3.82 26.31 2.74
CA LEU A 83 -2.40 26.27 3.03
C LEU A 83 -1.77 25.06 2.35
N GLY A 84 -0.49 25.19 2.01
CA GLY A 84 0.32 24.07 1.56
C GLY A 84 1.16 23.48 2.68
N LEU A 85 1.65 22.26 2.46
CA LEU A 85 2.60 21.59 3.36
C LEU A 85 3.77 22.49 3.83
N PRO A 86 4.39 23.36 3.00
CA PRO A 86 5.42 24.29 3.47
C PRO A 86 4.98 25.22 4.60
N ALA A 87 3.74 25.71 4.56
CA ALA A 87 3.21 26.57 5.63
C ALA A 87 3.00 25.77 6.93
N ILE A 88 2.65 24.49 6.83
CA ILE A 88 2.49 23.63 8.01
C ILE A 88 3.84 23.26 8.63
N LEU A 89 4.86 23.04 7.80
CA LEU A 89 6.23 22.80 8.26
C LEU A 89 6.83 24.03 8.97
N ALA A 90 6.32 25.23 8.70
CA ALA A 90 6.68 26.44 9.44
C ALA A 90 5.89 26.60 10.76
N ASP A 91 4.84 25.82 10.99
CA ASP A 91 4.01 25.86 12.21
C ASP A 91 4.06 24.53 12.99
N LEU A 92 5.16 23.79 12.99
CA LEU A 92 5.27 22.56 13.79
C LEU A 92 5.19 22.87 15.29
N ASN A 93 4.50 22.01 16.08
CA ASN A 93 4.20 22.31 17.49
C ASN A 93 4.46 21.17 18.47
N ARG A 94 5.05 20.07 18.00
CA ARG A 94 5.45 18.95 18.83
C ARG A 94 6.90 18.61 18.54
N ALA A 95 7.59 18.06 19.53
CA ALA A 95 8.97 17.61 19.42
C ALA A 95 9.07 16.16 19.89
N GLY A 96 9.51 15.28 18.99
CA GLY A 96 9.79 13.87 19.26
C GLY A 96 11.28 13.67 19.45
N PRO A 97 11.76 13.19 20.60
CA PRO A 97 13.19 12.99 20.81
C PRO A 97 13.81 12.06 19.76
N VAL A 98 14.95 12.46 19.22
CA VAL A 98 15.77 11.61 18.35
C VAL A 98 16.30 10.43 19.19
N LEU A 99 16.29 9.25 18.59
CA LEU A 99 16.74 8.02 19.21
C LEU A 99 18.27 7.99 19.29
N THR A 100 18.80 7.45 20.37
CA THR A 100 20.24 7.30 20.57
C THR A 100 20.68 5.86 20.24
N SER A 101 21.99 5.64 20.15
CA SER A 101 22.58 4.30 19.98
C SER A 101 22.29 3.32 21.13
N THR A 102 21.71 3.79 22.24
CA THR A 102 21.34 2.95 23.39
C THR A 102 19.83 2.88 23.61
N ASN A 103 19.04 3.72 22.93
CA ASN A 103 17.59 3.80 23.06
C ASN A 103 16.95 3.79 21.68
N HIS A 104 17.06 2.67 20.98
CA HIS A 104 16.52 2.45 19.65
C HIS A 104 15.91 1.05 19.55
N PRO A 105 14.97 0.81 18.60
CA PRO A 105 14.49 -0.54 18.33
C PRO A 105 15.63 -1.42 17.80
N ALA A 106 15.58 -2.72 18.10
CA ALA A 106 16.45 -3.68 17.46
C ALA A 106 16.23 -3.65 15.94
N ALA A 107 17.27 -3.40 15.15
CA ALA A 107 17.21 -3.42 13.69
C ALA A 107 18.61 -3.59 13.11
N VAL A 108 18.81 -4.63 12.30
CA VAL A 108 20.04 -4.76 11.49
C VAL A 108 20.15 -3.53 10.58
N GLY A 109 21.35 -2.98 10.48
CA GLY A 109 21.60 -1.80 9.65
C GLY A 109 21.01 -0.50 10.19
N TYR A 110 20.53 -0.44 11.44
CA TYR A 110 19.99 0.79 12.05
C TYR A 110 20.93 2.00 11.87
N LYS A 111 20.36 3.13 11.45
CA LYS A 111 21.10 4.39 11.24
C LYS A 111 20.54 5.60 11.98
N GLY A 112 19.31 5.53 12.48
CA GLY A 112 18.72 6.62 13.24
C GLY A 112 17.20 6.55 13.27
N GLY A 113 16.58 7.51 13.94
CA GLY A 113 15.14 7.62 14.06
C GLY A 113 14.74 8.56 15.18
N PHE A 114 13.44 8.67 15.42
CA PHE A 114 12.88 9.41 16.53
C PHE A 114 11.70 8.64 17.14
N ARG A 115 11.42 8.93 18.41
CA ARG A 115 10.13 8.56 19.04
C ARG A 115 9.19 9.76 19.03
N TRP A 116 7.91 9.51 19.16
CA TRP A 116 6.93 10.58 19.35
C TRP A 116 7.10 11.26 20.72
N ASN A 117 6.45 12.41 20.92
CA ASN A 117 6.41 13.05 22.24
C ASN A 117 5.68 12.15 23.26
N ASP A 118 5.86 12.42 24.56
CA ASP A 118 5.36 11.51 25.60
C ASP A 118 3.85 11.22 25.50
N GLY A 119 3.04 12.23 25.19
CA GLY A 119 1.59 12.05 25.03
C GLY A 119 1.21 11.17 23.84
N ASP A 120 1.89 11.31 22.69
CA ASP A 120 1.65 10.47 21.51
C ASP A 120 2.25 9.05 21.68
N MET A 121 3.26 8.89 22.53
CA MET A 121 3.77 7.57 22.92
C MET A 121 2.77 6.82 23.79
N SER A 122 2.13 7.50 24.75
CA SER A 122 1.26 6.88 25.75
C SER A 122 -0.22 6.84 25.36
N THR A 123 -0.64 7.50 24.28
CA THR A 123 -2.06 7.56 23.90
C THR A 123 -2.61 6.17 23.56
N THR A 124 -3.78 5.84 24.11
CA THR A 124 -4.55 4.64 23.76
C THR A 124 -5.47 4.85 22.57
N ASP A 125 -5.67 6.11 22.19
CA ASP A 125 -6.72 6.50 21.26
C ASP A 125 -6.22 6.54 19.81
N TRP A 126 -4.91 6.70 19.62
CA TRP A 126 -4.29 6.80 18.30
C TRP A 126 -3.18 5.77 18.13
N VAL A 127 -3.19 5.06 17.01
CA VAL A 127 -2.18 4.04 16.66
C VAL A 127 -1.58 4.37 15.29
N PRO A 128 -0.24 4.51 15.17
CA PRO A 128 0.40 4.81 13.89
C PRO A 128 0.51 3.56 13.02
N GLN A 129 0.28 3.66 11.72
CA GLN A 129 0.40 2.54 10.78
C GLN A 129 1.06 2.93 9.46
N GLY A 130 0.44 3.80 8.65
CA GLY A 130 1.02 4.17 7.35
C GLY A 130 2.24 5.09 7.47
N LEU A 131 3.22 4.93 6.58
CA LEU A 131 4.40 5.81 6.47
C LEU A 131 4.68 6.10 5.01
N THR A 132 5.01 7.35 4.71
CA THR A 132 5.73 7.71 3.49
C THR A 132 6.73 8.83 3.79
N ALA A 133 7.72 9.03 2.92
CA ALA A 133 8.64 10.15 3.03
C ALA A 133 8.83 10.84 1.67
N GLY A 134 9.31 12.07 1.71
CA GLY A 134 9.56 12.88 0.52
C GLY A 134 10.15 14.23 0.85
N VAL A 135 10.08 15.16 -0.09
CA VAL A 135 10.67 16.50 0.04
C VAL A 135 9.61 17.55 -0.24
N SER A 136 9.49 18.55 0.64
CA SER A 136 8.66 19.73 0.43
C SER A 136 9.54 20.98 0.46
N GLY A 137 9.73 21.61 -0.69
CA GLY A 137 10.73 22.67 -0.83
C GLY A 137 12.14 22.13 -0.56
N SER A 138 12.78 22.60 0.51
CA SER A 138 14.09 22.12 0.98
C SER A 138 14.00 21.18 2.20
N THR A 139 12.80 20.90 2.70
CA THR A 139 12.59 20.08 3.90
C THR A 139 12.39 18.62 3.52
N ASN A 140 13.15 17.71 4.14
CA ASN A 140 12.85 16.28 4.10
C ASN A 140 11.74 15.99 5.09
N VAL A 141 10.68 15.30 4.65
CA VAL A 141 9.46 15.09 5.45
C VAL A 141 9.15 13.60 5.55
N ALA A 142 8.88 13.14 6.76
CA ALA A 142 8.16 11.89 7.00
C ALA A 142 6.68 12.21 7.27
N ILE A 143 5.78 11.48 6.63
CA ILE A 143 4.34 11.55 6.87
C ILE A 143 3.88 10.20 7.42
N VAL A 144 3.30 10.21 8.62
CA VAL A 144 2.81 9.00 9.30
C VAL A 144 1.30 9.11 9.51
N ALA A 145 0.54 8.11 9.08
CA ALA A 145 -0.89 8.01 9.36
C ALA A 145 -1.13 7.33 10.71
N TRP A 146 -2.17 7.79 11.41
CA TRP A 146 -2.68 7.19 12.63
C TRP A 146 -4.17 7.01 12.53
N HIS A 147 -4.69 5.87 12.99
CA HIS A 147 -6.12 5.68 13.15
C HIS A 147 -6.57 5.88 14.59
N TYR A 148 -7.82 6.28 14.73
CA TYR A 148 -8.50 6.34 16.01
C TYR A 148 -9.02 4.95 16.41
N THR A 149 -8.84 4.55 17.67
CA THR A 149 -9.18 3.19 18.13
C THR A 149 -10.61 3.04 18.66
N LEU A 150 -11.30 4.15 18.92
CA LEU A 150 -12.66 4.15 19.45
C LEU A 150 -13.69 4.34 18.32
N SER A 151 -14.87 3.73 18.48
CA SER A 151 -15.97 3.84 17.51
C SER A 151 -17.01 4.92 17.85
N SER A 152 -16.94 5.51 19.05
CA SER A 152 -17.93 6.50 19.52
C SER A 152 -17.29 7.62 20.36
N PRO A 153 -17.01 8.80 19.79
CA PRO A 153 -16.99 9.05 18.35
C PRO A 153 -15.80 8.36 17.68
N ASP A 154 -15.93 8.00 16.41
CA ASP A 154 -14.77 7.67 15.56
C ASP A 154 -14.18 8.97 14.98
N LYS A 155 -12.96 9.31 15.41
CA LYS A 155 -12.23 10.50 14.92
C LYS A 155 -11.50 10.26 13.60
N GLY A 156 -11.51 9.04 13.07
CA GLY A 156 -10.96 8.67 11.78
C GLY A 156 -9.43 8.66 11.74
N VAL A 157 -8.87 9.11 10.62
CA VAL A 157 -7.41 9.14 10.39
C VAL A 157 -6.84 10.55 10.58
N ARG A 158 -5.70 10.64 11.26
CA ARG A 158 -4.82 11.83 11.24
C ARG A 158 -3.47 11.47 10.61
N ILE A 159 -2.75 12.47 10.13
CA ILE A 159 -1.34 12.33 9.75
C ILE A 159 -0.45 13.19 10.64
N SER A 160 0.74 12.71 10.95
CA SER A 160 1.85 13.52 11.43
C SER A 160 2.72 13.90 10.26
N VAL A 161 3.03 15.19 10.11
CA VAL A 161 4.09 15.68 9.21
C VAL A 161 5.30 16.04 10.07
N ALA A 162 6.43 15.39 9.81
CA ALA A 162 7.63 15.49 10.64
C ALA A 162 8.82 15.95 9.78
N ASP A 163 9.55 16.96 10.26
CA ASP A 163 10.77 17.43 9.63
C ASP A 163 11.93 16.49 9.98
N ILE A 164 12.35 15.70 8.99
CA ILE A 164 13.42 14.72 9.10
C ILE A 164 14.71 15.19 8.41
N SER A 165 14.85 16.50 8.19
CA SER A 165 15.99 17.08 7.45
C SER A 165 17.32 16.87 8.16
N ASP A 166 17.32 16.88 9.51
CA ASP A 166 18.52 16.74 10.31
C ASP A 166 18.29 15.82 11.52
N MET A 167 18.76 14.57 11.39
CA MET A 167 18.72 13.55 12.45
C MET A 167 19.86 13.69 13.48
N SER A 168 20.73 14.70 13.36
CA SER A 168 21.76 15.00 14.37
C SER A 168 21.24 15.89 15.51
N LEU A 169 20.08 16.52 15.32
CA LEU A 169 19.41 17.33 16.34
C LEU A 169 18.86 16.45 17.48
N SER A 170 18.54 17.08 18.61
CA SER A 170 17.98 16.37 19.77
C SER A 170 16.53 15.92 19.58
N ALA A 171 15.80 16.52 18.65
CA ALA A 171 14.39 16.23 18.40
C ALA A 171 13.99 16.48 16.95
N VAL A 172 13.02 15.70 16.50
CA VAL A 172 12.27 15.89 15.26
C VAL A 172 10.99 16.65 15.59
N ASN A 173 10.81 17.80 14.95
CA ASN A 173 9.59 18.57 15.10
C ASN A 173 8.50 18.03 14.17
N TYR A 174 7.26 18.01 14.65
CA TYR A 174 6.14 17.52 13.88
C TYR A 174 4.82 18.20 14.26
N ARG A 175 3.80 17.99 13.44
CA ARG A 175 2.42 18.40 13.70
C ARG A 175 1.44 17.36 13.19
N HIS A 176 0.31 17.23 13.88
CA HIS A 176 -0.82 16.40 13.43
C HIS A 176 -1.82 17.20 12.61
N ILE A 177 -2.37 16.59 11.56
CA ILE A 177 -3.39 17.12 10.66
C ILE A 177 -4.48 16.06 10.54
N LEU A 178 -5.76 16.44 10.68
CA LEU A 178 -6.86 15.48 10.54
C LEU A 178 -7.20 15.26 9.06
N LEU A 179 -7.31 14.01 8.61
CA LEU A 179 -7.81 13.72 7.27
C LEU A 179 -9.34 13.76 7.26
N VAL A 180 -9.92 14.49 6.29
CA VAL A 180 -11.37 14.69 6.23
C VAL A 180 -11.92 14.39 4.84
N ARG A 181 -13.17 13.95 4.80
CA ARG A 181 -13.94 13.78 3.57
C ARG A 181 -14.96 14.92 3.44
N PRO A 182 -14.87 15.74 2.38
CA PRO A 182 -15.90 16.71 2.07
C PRO A 182 -17.27 16.03 1.88
N THR A 183 -18.34 16.60 2.44
CA THR A 183 -19.71 16.05 2.33
C THR A 183 -20.64 16.96 1.55
N SER A 184 -20.43 18.27 1.66
CA SER A 184 -21.15 19.32 0.93
C SER A 184 -20.35 20.62 0.99
N SER A 185 -20.84 21.67 0.32
CA SER A 185 -20.19 22.99 0.36
C SER A 185 -20.02 23.51 1.78
N GLY A 186 -18.77 23.74 2.17
CA GLY A 186 -18.37 24.22 3.49
C GLY A 186 -18.51 23.20 4.61
N ASN A 187 -18.68 21.90 4.32
CA ASN A 187 -18.83 20.86 5.34
C ASN A 187 -18.06 19.57 5.01
N PHE A 188 -17.67 18.86 6.05
CA PHE A 188 -16.85 17.65 5.97
C PHE A 188 -17.06 16.76 7.19
N THR A 189 -16.58 15.53 7.10
CA THR A 189 -16.62 14.55 8.19
C THR A 189 -15.32 13.75 8.24
N THR A 190 -15.16 12.92 9.25
CA THR A 190 -14.02 12.02 9.43
C THR A 190 -13.97 10.92 8.37
N ILE A 191 -12.80 10.31 8.25
CA ILE A 191 -12.57 9.12 7.43
C ILE A 191 -12.37 7.94 8.39
N PRO A 192 -13.40 7.10 8.61
CA PRO A 192 -13.37 6.00 9.59
C PRO A 192 -12.59 4.80 9.04
N GLU A 193 -11.30 5.01 8.80
CA GLU A 193 -10.38 4.03 8.21
C GLU A 193 -9.13 3.84 9.08
N HIS A 194 -8.37 2.80 8.79
CA HIS A 194 -7.11 2.51 9.48
C HIS A 194 -5.94 3.39 8.98
N GLY A 195 -6.00 3.85 7.73
CA GLY A 195 -4.89 4.58 7.10
C GLY A 195 -3.59 3.76 7.05
N GLY A 196 -3.70 2.44 6.86
CA GLY A 196 -2.58 1.49 6.99
C GLY A 196 -1.43 1.67 5.99
N GLY A 197 -1.63 2.44 4.92
CA GLY A 197 -0.62 2.66 3.88
C GLY A 197 -0.63 4.08 3.35
N LEU A 198 0.55 4.65 3.12
CA LEU A 198 0.73 5.97 2.51
C LEU A 198 1.71 5.93 1.34
N ALA A 199 1.47 6.75 0.32
CA ALA A 199 2.45 7.02 -0.73
C ALA A 199 2.31 8.46 -1.27
N TRP A 200 3.44 9.12 -1.54
CA TRP A 200 3.45 10.52 -1.94
C TRP A 200 4.05 10.74 -3.33
N PHE A 201 3.26 11.37 -4.22
CA PHE A 201 3.64 11.77 -5.57
C PHE A 201 3.26 13.23 -5.84
N GLY A 202 4.23 14.09 -6.15
CA GLY A 202 4.00 15.50 -6.43
C GLY A 202 3.26 16.20 -5.28
N ASN A 203 2.04 16.68 -5.53
CA ASN A 203 1.19 17.28 -4.51
C ASN A 203 0.26 16.28 -3.81
N TYR A 204 0.18 15.04 -4.30
CA TYR A 204 -0.82 14.08 -3.87
C TYR A 204 -0.29 13.07 -2.86
N LEU A 205 -0.99 12.97 -1.74
CA LEU A 205 -0.84 11.89 -0.77
C LEU A 205 -1.92 10.85 -1.03
N TYR A 206 -1.51 9.61 -1.24
CA TYR A 206 -2.37 8.45 -1.37
C TYR A 206 -2.45 7.74 -0.02
N MET A 207 -3.65 7.27 0.33
CA MET A 207 -3.88 6.47 1.53
C MET A 207 -4.67 5.21 1.17
N ALA A 208 -4.25 4.06 1.69
CA ALA A 208 -5.02 2.83 1.56
C ALA A 208 -6.39 2.98 2.24
N ASP A 209 -7.41 2.47 1.57
CA ASP A 209 -8.75 2.28 2.10
C ASP A 209 -9.08 0.79 2.02
N THR A 210 -9.30 0.16 3.16
CA THR A 210 -9.24 -1.30 3.26
C THR A 210 -10.28 -2.01 2.43
N ALA A 211 -11.47 -1.43 2.32
CA ALA A 211 -12.56 -2.01 1.57
C ALA A 211 -12.62 -1.46 0.13
N ASP A 212 -12.22 -0.21 -0.10
CA ASP A 212 -12.62 0.50 -1.30
C ASP A 212 -11.48 0.80 -2.28
N GLY A 213 -10.22 0.91 -1.87
CA GLY A 213 -9.13 1.24 -2.79
C GLY A 213 -8.07 2.17 -2.23
N ALA A 214 -7.86 3.31 -2.91
CA ALA A 214 -6.92 4.34 -2.48
C ALA A 214 -7.57 5.73 -2.50
N ARG A 215 -7.58 6.41 -1.36
CA ARG A 215 -8.01 7.81 -1.24
C ARG A 215 -6.86 8.74 -1.63
N VAL A 216 -7.19 9.89 -2.21
CA VAL A 216 -6.22 10.89 -2.67
C VAL A 216 -6.48 12.22 -1.97
N PHE A 217 -5.41 12.83 -1.46
CA PHE A 217 -5.41 14.11 -0.78
C PHE A 217 -4.42 15.06 -1.45
N ASP A 218 -4.75 16.35 -1.52
CA ASP A 218 -3.86 17.37 -2.09
C ASP A 218 -3.17 18.17 -0.98
N LEU A 219 -1.85 18.00 -0.84
CA LEU A 219 -1.02 18.65 0.17
C LEU A 219 -0.91 20.17 -0.01
N THR A 220 -1.45 20.74 -1.10
CA THR A 220 -1.61 22.18 -1.29
C THR A 220 -2.92 22.74 -0.75
N GLN A 221 -3.82 21.86 -0.27
CA GLN A 221 -5.19 22.18 0.13
C GLN A 221 -5.43 21.94 1.63
N ILE A 222 -4.39 21.97 2.46
CA ILE A 222 -4.51 21.85 3.92
C ILE A 222 -5.26 23.09 4.42
N ARG A 223 -6.39 22.90 5.13
CA ARG A 223 -7.25 24.00 5.59
C ARG A 223 -7.05 24.26 7.06
N GLU A 224 -6.92 25.54 7.43
CA GLU A 224 -6.97 25.96 8.83
C GLU A 224 -8.43 26.02 9.31
N VAL A 225 -8.68 25.49 10.50
CA VAL A 225 -10.00 25.42 11.13
C VAL A 225 -9.94 25.87 12.59
N SER A 226 -11.09 26.07 13.23
CA SER A 226 -11.14 26.61 14.59
C SER A 226 -10.72 25.57 15.63
N THR A 227 -9.98 26.05 16.63
CA THR A 227 -9.61 25.31 17.85
C THR A 227 -10.32 25.87 19.07
N SER A 228 -11.48 26.53 18.90
CA SER A 228 -12.31 26.99 20.01
C SER A 228 -12.78 25.81 20.87
N THR A 229 -13.21 26.09 22.11
CA THR A 229 -13.76 25.06 23.01
C THR A 229 -14.94 24.31 22.38
N THR A 230 -15.78 24.98 21.59
CA THR A 230 -16.86 24.35 20.82
C THR A 230 -16.34 23.27 19.87
N CYS A 231 -15.16 23.49 19.29
CA CYS A 231 -14.57 22.61 18.30
C CYS A 231 -13.74 21.45 18.87
N GLU A 232 -13.53 21.37 20.18
CA GLU A 232 -12.79 20.26 20.82
C GLU A 232 -13.50 18.90 20.65
N THR A 233 -14.84 18.91 20.55
CA THR A 233 -15.68 17.71 20.47
C THR A 233 -16.53 17.63 19.20
N ALA A 234 -16.36 18.57 18.27
CA ALA A 234 -17.17 18.68 17.06
C ALA A 234 -16.36 18.52 15.77
N ILE A 235 -17.05 18.17 14.69
CA ILE A 235 -16.51 18.00 13.34
C ILE A 235 -17.38 18.73 12.32
N GLY A 236 -16.76 19.26 11.27
CA GLY A 236 -17.48 19.94 10.20
C GLY A 236 -17.94 21.33 10.61
N LYS A 237 -19.00 21.84 9.98
CA LYS A 237 -19.49 23.20 10.23
C LYS A 237 -20.39 23.28 11.46
N VAL A 238 -20.02 24.11 12.44
CA VAL A 238 -20.78 24.39 13.66
C VAL A 238 -20.99 25.90 13.78
N GLY A 239 -22.22 26.35 13.53
CA GLY A 239 -22.51 27.78 13.44
C GLY A 239 -21.66 28.45 12.37
N THR A 240 -20.80 29.39 12.79
CA THR A 240 -19.84 30.09 11.92
C THR A 240 -18.45 29.46 11.89
N GLU A 241 -18.20 28.43 12.71
CA GLU A 241 -16.90 27.79 12.84
C GLU A 241 -16.82 26.49 12.03
N TRP A 242 -15.61 26.14 11.60
CA TRP A 242 -15.29 24.78 11.17
C TRP A 242 -14.52 24.11 12.28
N CYS A 243 -14.99 22.95 12.69
CA CYS A 243 -14.44 22.19 13.80
C CYS A 243 -13.82 20.89 13.31
N ALA A 244 -12.79 20.45 14.01
CA ALA A 244 -12.11 19.20 13.74
C ALA A 244 -11.52 18.63 15.02
N TYR A 245 -12.34 18.36 16.05
CA TYR A 245 -11.90 17.77 17.32
C TYR A 245 -10.64 18.43 17.93
N GLY A 246 -10.56 19.75 17.87
CA GLY A 246 -9.41 20.56 18.34
C GLY A 246 -8.17 20.56 17.44
N TYR A 247 -8.17 19.87 16.29
CA TYR A 247 -7.10 20.01 15.29
C TYR A 247 -7.15 21.39 14.63
N LYS A 248 -6.00 22.07 14.56
CA LYS A 248 -5.87 23.36 13.84
C LYS A 248 -5.97 23.20 12.32
N TYR A 249 -5.59 22.02 11.79
CA TYR A 249 -5.53 21.77 10.35
C TYR A 249 -6.27 20.50 9.96
N VAL A 250 -6.97 20.57 8.83
CA VAL A 250 -7.56 19.43 8.13
C VAL A 250 -6.98 19.29 6.73
N LEU A 251 -6.81 18.07 6.25
CA LEU A 251 -6.42 17.76 4.87
C LEU A 251 -7.61 17.06 4.17
N PRO A 252 -8.32 17.76 3.27
CA PRO A 252 -9.47 17.18 2.59
C PRO A 252 -9.07 16.20 1.50
N GLN A 253 -9.81 15.09 1.42
CA GLN A 253 -9.81 14.21 0.26
C GLN A 253 -10.21 15.01 -0.99
N VAL A 254 -9.53 14.76 -2.11
CA VAL A 254 -9.82 15.36 -3.41
C VAL A 254 -10.35 14.35 -4.43
N SER A 255 -9.94 13.08 -4.33
CA SER A 255 -10.53 11.97 -5.11
C SER A 255 -10.27 10.63 -4.42
N ALA A 256 -10.70 9.54 -5.05
CA ALA A 256 -10.28 8.19 -4.71
C ALA A 256 -10.28 7.31 -5.97
N TYR A 257 -9.40 6.31 -5.99
CA TYR A 257 -9.44 5.22 -6.94
C TYR A 257 -10.08 4.02 -6.26
N VAL A 258 -11.31 3.69 -6.67
CA VAL A 258 -12.13 2.71 -5.99
C VAL A 258 -12.30 1.43 -6.79
N VAL A 259 -12.40 0.30 -6.09
CA VAL A 259 -12.77 -0.98 -6.69
C VAL A 259 -14.27 -0.96 -6.99
N PRO A 260 -14.70 -1.06 -8.26
CA PRO A 260 -16.11 -1.12 -8.61
C PRO A 260 -16.82 -2.24 -7.85
N SER A 261 -18.08 -2.00 -7.45
CA SER A 261 -18.89 -2.97 -6.69
C SER A 261 -19.19 -4.25 -7.47
N THR A 262 -19.05 -4.23 -8.79
CA THR A 262 -19.17 -5.39 -9.68
C THR A 262 -17.98 -6.35 -9.59
N ILE A 263 -16.83 -5.91 -9.06
CA ILE A 263 -15.67 -6.78 -8.83
C ILE A 263 -15.84 -7.50 -7.49
N THR A 264 -15.92 -8.83 -7.56
CA THR A 264 -16.08 -9.73 -6.42
C THR A 264 -14.84 -10.58 -6.16
N SER A 265 -14.85 -11.35 -5.07
CA SER A 265 -13.81 -12.35 -4.78
C SER A 265 -13.72 -13.38 -5.92
N PRO A 266 -12.52 -13.85 -6.31
CA PRO A 266 -11.21 -13.53 -5.71
C PRO A 266 -10.55 -12.28 -6.26
N CYS A 267 -11.16 -11.62 -7.25
CA CYS A 267 -10.55 -10.48 -7.92
C CYS A 267 -10.49 -9.21 -7.05
N ARG A 268 -11.48 -9.03 -6.16
CA ARG A 268 -11.57 -7.88 -5.26
C ARG A 268 -10.42 -7.90 -4.25
N PRO A 269 -9.55 -6.89 -4.23
CA PRO A 269 -8.49 -6.80 -3.25
C PRO A 269 -8.98 -6.28 -1.89
N LYS A 270 -8.23 -6.56 -0.82
CA LYS A 270 -8.33 -5.84 0.47
C LYS A 270 -7.07 -5.03 0.68
N PHE A 271 -7.10 -3.74 0.42
CA PHE A 271 -5.92 -2.89 0.57
C PHE A 271 -5.52 -2.76 2.03
N SER A 272 -4.23 -2.84 2.32
CA SER A 272 -3.72 -2.67 3.69
C SER A 272 -2.64 -1.62 3.74
N PHE A 273 -1.69 -1.72 2.82
CA PHE A 273 -0.52 -0.87 2.79
C PHE A 273 -0.24 -0.35 1.40
N LEU A 274 0.48 0.77 1.35
CA LEU A 274 0.97 1.41 0.14
C LEU A 274 2.48 1.63 0.24
N GLY A 275 3.10 1.78 -0.92
CA GLY A 275 4.48 2.20 -1.04
C GLY A 275 4.71 2.93 -2.36
N LYS A 276 5.95 3.36 -2.58
CA LYS A 276 6.36 4.06 -3.80
C LYS A 276 7.59 3.39 -4.38
N ASP A 277 7.57 3.13 -5.68
CA ASP A 277 8.75 2.63 -6.41
C ASP A 277 9.03 3.53 -7.61
N THR A 278 10.26 4.05 -7.65
CA THR A 278 10.77 5.00 -8.64
C THR A 278 11.92 4.42 -9.46
N ARG A 279 12.22 3.12 -9.32
CA ARG A 279 13.32 2.45 -10.05
C ARG A 279 13.05 2.29 -11.54
N GLY A 280 11.79 2.32 -11.96
CA GLY A 280 11.37 2.16 -13.35
C GLY A 280 11.39 3.47 -14.14
N SER A 281 11.10 3.40 -15.45
CA SER A 281 10.87 4.59 -16.29
C SER A 281 9.55 5.30 -15.99
N THR A 282 8.65 4.64 -15.27
CA THR A 282 7.40 5.18 -14.75
C THR A 282 7.36 4.90 -13.26
N ASP A 283 7.16 5.94 -12.47
CA ASP A 283 6.86 5.84 -11.04
C ASP A 283 5.61 4.97 -10.84
N VAL A 284 5.62 4.12 -9.83
CA VAL A 284 4.45 3.31 -9.47
C VAL A 284 4.07 3.50 -8.01
N LEU A 285 2.76 3.53 -7.77
CA LEU A 285 2.19 3.25 -6.48
C LEU A 285 2.25 1.73 -6.27
N LEU A 286 2.87 1.30 -5.18
CA LEU A 286 2.78 -0.07 -4.70
C LEU A 286 1.58 -0.19 -3.78
N SER A 287 0.87 -1.30 -3.83
CA SER A 287 -0.13 -1.63 -2.83
C SER A 287 -0.13 -3.12 -2.52
N GLY A 288 -0.51 -3.50 -1.31
CA GLY A 288 -0.76 -4.91 -1.03
C GLY A 288 -1.82 -5.17 0.00
N GLU A 289 -2.12 -6.45 0.16
CA GLU A 289 -3.22 -6.93 0.95
C GLU A 289 -2.79 -7.47 2.31
N TYR A 290 -3.65 -7.27 3.31
CA TYR A 290 -3.49 -7.94 4.60
C TYR A 290 -4.17 -9.30 4.57
N CYS A 291 -3.41 -10.32 4.96
CA CYS A 291 -3.88 -11.66 5.25
C CYS A 291 -3.26 -12.13 6.56
N ASN A 292 -3.99 -12.88 7.40
CA ASN A 292 -3.41 -13.46 8.61
C ASN A 292 -3.45 -14.99 8.59
N ASN A 293 -2.56 -15.61 9.34
CA ASN A 293 -2.43 -17.06 9.43
C ASN A 293 -3.41 -17.73 10.41
N THR A 294 -4.32 -16.98 11.04
CA THR A 294 -5.16 -17.46 12.16
C THR A 294 -6.67 -17.35 11.93
N GLY A 295 -7.14 -17.08 10.70
CA GLY A 295 -8.57 -17.28 10.36
C GLY A 295 -9.23 -16.21 9.51
N THR A 296 -8.56 -15.11 9.16
CA THR A 296 -9.01 -14.23 8.08
C THR A 296 -8.42 -14.74 6.78
N GLY A 297 -9.20 -15.56 6.05
CA GLY A 297 -8.82 -16.03 4.72
C GLY A 297 -8.42 -14.87 3.81
N CYS A 298 -7.40 -15.09 2.98
CA CYS A 298 -7.03 -14.10 1.99
C CYS A 298 -8.18 -13.83 1.02
N PRO A 299 -8.31 -12.61 0.47
CA PRO A 299 -9.25 -12.31 -0.61
C PRO A 299 -9.06 -13.19 -1.86
N TYR A 300 -7.92 -13.86 -1.97
CA TYR A 300 -7.54 -14.75 -3.06
C TYR A 300 -8.51 -15.92 -3.29
N ASP A 301 -9.33 -16.31 -2.30
CA ASP A 301 -10.39 -17.33 -2.42
C ASP A 301 -11.25 -17.54 -1.16
N GLY A 302 -10.91 -16.92 -0.02
CA GLY A 302 -11.61 -17.12 1.24
C GLY A 302 -11.37 -18.47 1.93
N SER A 303 -10.54 -19.35 1.36
CA SER A 303 -10.23 -20.70 1.85
C SER A 303 -8.74 -20.95 2.08
N THR A 304 -7.88 -20.15 1.46
CA THR A 304 -6.42 -20.29 1.52
C THR A 304 -5.85 -19.65 2.79
N PRO A 305 -5.01 -20.37 3.57
CA PRO A 305 -4.28 -19.83 4.71
C PRO A 305 -3.52 -18.55 4.31
N GLY A 306 -3.33 -17.61 5.25
CA GLY A 306 -2.99 -16.19 5.04
C GLY A 306 -1.74 -15.78 4.25
N LEU A 307 -1.22 -16.60 3.35
CA LEU A 307 -0.05 -16.37 2.49
C LEU A 307 -0.42 -15.82 1.10
N GLY A 308 -1.70 -15.84 0.73
CA GLY A 308 -2.21 -15.45 -0.59
C GLY A 308 -2.36 -13.95 -0.82
N GLY A 309 -1.82 -13.11 0.06
CA GLY A 309 -1.89 -11.66 -0.11
C GLY A 309 -1.17 -11.21 -1.37
N ARG A 310 -1.79 -10.32 -2.14
CA ARG A 310 -1.24 -9.82 -3.41
C ARG A 310 -0.51 -8.50 -3.23
N LEU A 311 0.53 -8.31 -4.03
CA LEU A 311 1.26 -7.06 -4.22
C LEU A 311 1.02 -6.58 -5.65
N TYR A 312 0.66 -5.30 -5.80
CA TYR A 312 0.31 -4.68 -7.08
C TYR A 312 1.22 -3.48 -7.38
N ARG A 313 1.46 -3.25 -8.66
CA ARG A 313 2.10 -2.04 -9.18
C ARG A 313 1.11 -1.25 -10.01
N TRP A 314 0.88 0.01 -9.64
CA TRP A 314 -0.05 0.90 -10.31
C TRP A 314 0.73 2.06 -10.94
N PRO A 315 0.78 2.16 -12.27
CA PRO A 315 1.51 3.24 -12.94
C PRO A 315 0.99 4.62 -12.57
N VAL A 316 1.90 5.55 -12.25
CA VAL A 316 1.61 6.96 -11.98
C VAL A 316 2.01 7.80 -13.19
N ASP A 317 1.14 8.72 -13.59
CA ASP A 317 1.44 9.71 -14.61
C ASP A 317 2.40 10.76 -14.04
N SER A 318 3.56 10.95 -14.67
CA SER A 318 4.62 11.82 -14.15
C SER A 318 4.32 13.31 -14.26
N THR A 319 3.31 13.69 -15.06
CA THR A 319 2.93 15.10 -15.24
C THR A 319 1.88 15.50 -14.21
N THR A 320 0.94 14.61 -13.96
CA THR A 320 -0.23 14.88 -13.10
C THR A 320 -0.10 14.27 -11.71
N TYR A 321 0.81 13.31 -11.50
CA TYR A 321 0.97 12.53 -10.27
C TYR A 321 -0.28 11.71 -9.89
N ARG A 322 -1.13 11.43 -10.88
CA ARG A 322 -2.34 10.62 -10.79
C ARG A 322 -2.08 9.20 -11.29
N LEU A 323 -2.86 8.21 -10.85
CA LEU A 323 -2.75 6.87 -11.44
C LEU A 323 -3.14 6.94 -12.93
N LYS A 324 -2.34 6.30 -13.80
CA LYS A 324 -2.60 6.27 -15.24
C LYS A 324 -3.90 5.53 -15.52
N THR A 325 -4.77 6.16 -16.30
CA THR A 325 -6.04 5.57 -16.72
C THR A 325 -5.99 5.15 -18.19
N VAL A 326 -6.68 4.06 -18.50
CA VAL A 326 -7.01 3.61 -19.85
C VAL A 326 -8.52 3.50 -19.91
N SER A 327 -9.16 4.31 -20.77
CA SER A 327 -10.62 4.40 -20.87
C SER A 327 -11.32 4.68 -19.52
N GLY A 328 -10.72 5.52 -18.67
CA GLY A 328 -11.27 5.90 -17.37
C GLY A 328 -11.05 4.88 -16.24
N LEU A 329 -10.35 3.78 -16.52
CA LEU A 329 -10.04 2.74 -15.54
C LEU A 329 -8.53 2.66 -15.30
N VAL A 330 -8.13 2.33 -14.07
CA VAL A 330 -6.73 2.09 -13.71
C VAL A 330 -6.52 0.58 -13.61
N ALA A 331 -5.52 0.06 -14.33
CA ALA A 331 -5.09 -1.32 -14.24
C ALA A 331 -3.71 -1.40 -13.56
N PRO A 332 -3.45 -2.45 -12.76
CA PRO A 332 -2.09 -2.70 -12.31
C PRO A 332 -1.24 -3.14 -13.51
N GLU A 333 0.01 -2.71 -13.60
CA GLU A 333 0.94 -3.18 -14.63
C GLU A 333 1.43 -4.60 -14.34
N ARG A 334 1.51 -4.96 -13.06
CA ARG A 334 1.92 -6.28 -12.56
C ARG A 334 1.29 -6.55 -11.20
N ALA A 335 1.13 -7.83 -10.89
CA ALA A 335 0.76 -8.31 -9.58
C ALA A 335 1.53 -9.59 -9.22
N TRP A 336 1.74 -9.81 -7.93
CA TRP A 336 2.35 -11.02 -7.39
C TRP A 336 1.62 -11.52 -6.15
N ILE A 337 1.66 -12.83 -5.92
CA ILE A 337 1.40 -13.43 -4.62
C ILE A 337 2.65 -13.27 -3.76
N MET A 338 2.48 -12.72 -2.57
CA MET A 338 3.61 -12.42 -1.68
C MET A 338 4.19 -13.64 -0.98
N ASN A 339 3.38 -14.69 -0.75
CA ASN A 339 3.76 -15.85 0.06
C ASN A 339 4.19 -15.48 1.49
N GLU A 340 3.70 -14.35 1.99
CA GLU A 340 3.97 -13.81 3.32
C GLU A 340 2.65 -13.39 3.99
N PRO A 341 2.44 -13.76 5.27
CA PRO A 341 1.28 -13.31 6.01
C PRO A 341 1.60 -12.10 6.88
N ASN A 342 0.54 -11.44 7.35
CA ASN A 342 0.57 -10.31 8.26
C ASN A 342 1.42 -9.13 7.77
N VAL A 343 1.51 -8.95 6.45
CA VAL A 343 2.28 -7.87 5.83
C VAL A 343 1.55 -6.54 6.03
N GLN A 344 2.30 -5.52 6.44
CA GLN A 344 1.79 -4.19 6.80
C GLN A 344 2.43 -3.05 6.00
N GLY A 345 3.43 -3.34 5.18
CA GLY A 345 4.17 -2.30 4.47
C GLY A 345 5.04 -2.88 3.37
N VAL A 346 5.35 -2.02 2.40
CA VAL A 346 6.20 -2.38 1.26
C VAL A 346 7.11 -1.22 0.89
N ALA A 347 8.37 -1.54 0.56
CA ALA A 347 9.29 -0.62 -0.08
C ALA A 347 10.11 -1.35 -1.15
N PRO A 348 10.52 -0.66 -2.22
CA PRO A 348 11.46 -1.23 -3.18
C PRO A 348 12.83 -1.48 -2.54
N ILE A 349 13.52 -2.53 -3.00
CA ILE A 349 14.95 -2.71 -2.70
C ILE A 349 15.75 -1.81 -3.64
N MET A 350 16.23 -0.68 -3.13
CA MET A 350 16.83 0.37 -3.96
C MET A 350 18.31 0.14 -4.29
N THR A 351 18.93 -0.90 -3.72
CA THR A 351 20.29 -1.36 -4.09
C THR A 351 20.34 -2.08 -5.44
N THR A 352 19.19 -2.32 -6.07
CA THR A 352 19.04 -2.93 -7.39
C THR A 352 18.07 -2.13 -8.27
N THR A 353 18.26 -2.21 -9.59
CA THR A 353 17.33 -1.63 -10.58
C THR A 353 16.16 -2.56 -10.92
N ALA A 354 16.20 -3.82 -10.46
CA ALA A 354 15.15 -4.80 -10.73
C ALA A 354 13.84 -4.45 -10.00
N THR A 355 12.75 -4.25 -10.74
CA THR A 355 11.41 -3.93 -10.23
C THR A 355 10.64 -5.17 -9.72
N THR A 356 11.35 -6.24 -9.42
CA THR A 356 10.81 -7.55 -8.99
C THR A 356 11.28 -7.94 -7.59
N SER A 357 11.76 -6.97 -6.81
CA SER A 357 12.35 -7.17 -5.49
C SER A 357 11.88 -6.09 -4.50
N TYR A 358 11.50 -6.52 -3.30
CA TYR A 358 10.86 -5.65 -2.29
C TYR A 358 11.26 -6.02 -0.86
N TRP A 359 11.21 -5.01 0.00
CA TRP A 359 11.13 -5.14 1.45
C TRP A 359 9.66 -5.18 1.86
N LEU A 360 9.29 -6.13 2.72
CA LEU A 360 7.97 -6.23 3.34
C LEU A 360 8.09 -6.18 4.86
N SER A 361 7.41 -5.24 5.52
CA SER A 361 7.23 -5.29 6.97
C SER A 361 6.07 -6.20 7.31
N SER A 362 6.21 -6.98 8.37
CA SER A 362 5.18 -7.90 8.82
C SER A 362 5.08 -7.93 10.34
N THR A 363 3.86 -8.01 10.87
CA THR A 363 3.60 -8.24 12.29
C THR A 363 3.67 -9.72 12.68
N ARG A 364 3.92 -10.61 11.70
CA ARG A 364 4.25 -12.02 11.96
C ARG A 364 5.48 -12.11 12.87
N TYR A 365 5.50 -13.12 13.75
CA TYR A 365 6.59 -13.32 14.72
C TYR A 365 6.80 -12.13 15.68
N SER A 366 5.72 -11.39 15.96
CA SER A 366 5.74 -10.12 16.70
C SER A 366 6.52 -8.99 16.02
N GLY A 367 6.94 -9.18 14.77
CA GLY A 367 7.70 -8.22 13.97
C GLY A 367 8.74 -8.92 13.10
N ALA A 368 8.70 -8.64 11.81
CA ALA A 368 9.66 -9.11 10.84
C ALA A 368 9.84 -8.10 9.69
N LEU A 369 11.03 -8.16 9.08
CA LEU A 369 11.30 -7.60 7.75
C LEU A 369 11.65 -8.75 6.81
N PHE A 370 10.92 -8.85 5.71
CA PHE A 370 11.17 -9.84 4.65
C PHE A 370 11.79 -9.16 3.43
N LYS A 371 12.89 -9.73 2.95
CA LYS A 371 13.46 -9.47 1.64
C LYS A 371 12.87 -10.48 0.67
N VAL A 372 12.11 -10.04 -0.31
CA VAL A 372 11.42 -10.92 -1.27
C VAL A 372 11.75 -10.56 -2.71
N SER A 373 11.71 -11.56 -3.59
CA SER A 373 11.87 -11.35 -5.02
C SER A 373 11.18 -12.45 -5.82
N THR A 374 11.06 -12.28 -7.14
CA THR A 374 10.57 -13.34 -8.04
C THR A 374 11.60 -14.45 -8.29
N GLY A 375 12.88 -14.21 -7.98
CA GLY A 375 13.99 -15.12 -8.34
C GLY A 375 14.57 -15.92 -7.17
N ALA A 376 14.18 -15.61 -5.94
CA ALA A 376 14.74 -16.22 -4.73
C ALA A 376 13.71 -16.29 -3.61
N SER A 377 13.82 -17.33 -2.77
CA SER A 377 13.09 -17.43 -1.51
C SER A 377 13.44 -16.28 -0.57
N ARG A 378 12.55 -16.00 0.39
CA ARG A 378 12.71 -14.87 1.30
C ARG A 378 14.02 -14.93 2.09
N THR A 379 14.55 -13.77 2.45
CA THR A 379 15.39 -13.60 3.65
C THR A 379 14.55 -12.90 4.72
N ALA A 380 14.67 -13.32 5.98
CA ALA A 380 13.86 -12.79 7.08
C ALA A 380 14.71 -12.25 8.22
N TYR A 381 14.40 -11.04 8.67
CA TYR A 381 14.95 -10.41 9.87
C TYR A 381 13.87 -10.38 10.94
N LEU A 382 14.06 -11.15 12.02
CA LEU A 382 13.00 -11.39 13.01
C LEU A 382 13.21 -10.59 14.28
N SER A 383 12.11 -10.07 14.84
CA SER A 383 12.15 -9.34 16.11
C SER A 383 12.51 -10.22 17.29
N GLY A 384 12.01 -11.47 17.32
CA GLY A 384 12.38 -12.46 18.35
C GLY A 384 13.88 -12.78 18.39
N SER A 385 14.61 -12.53 17.31
CA SER A 385 16.06 -12.71 17.18
C SER A 385 16.85 -11.41 17.36
N GLY A 386 16.19 -10.31 17.72
CA GLY A 386 16.82 -8.99 17.83
C GLY A 386 17.31 -8.40 16.50
N GLN A 387 16.79 -8.89 15.37
CA GLN A 387 17.21 -8.44 14.03
C GLN A 387 16.32 -7.34 13.46
N TRP A 388 15.09 -7.22 13.95
CA TRP A 388 14.14 -6.20 13.49
C TRP A 388 13.19 -5.73 14.61
N ALA A 389 12.52 -4.61 14.36
CA ALA A 389 11.66 -3.98 15.35
C ALA A 389 10.38 -4.80 15.58
N ARG A 390 9.78 -4.63 16.77
CA ARG A 390 8.45 -5.18 17.05
C ARG A 390 7.37 -4.38 16.35
N MET A 391 6.35 -5.09 15.87
CA MET A 391 5.17 -4.52 15.22
C MET A 391 5.49 -3.42 14.18
N PRO A 392 6.35 -3.72 13.18
CA PRO A 392 6.64 -2.79 12.10
C PRO A 392 5.43 -2.67 11.15
N GLU A 393 5.16 -1.46 10.71
CA GLU A 393 4.02 -1.10 9.87
C GLU A 393 4.53 -0.49 8.54
N GLY A 394 3.99 0.65 8.10
CA GLY A 394 4.34 1.29 6.83
C GLY A 394 5.84 1.52 6.65
N MET A 395 6.26 1.54 5.38
CA MET A 395 7.66 1.66 4.99
C MET A 395 7.87 2.65 3.83
N HIS A 396 9.08 3.20 3.73
CA HIS A 396 9.49 4.00 2.59
C HIS A 396 10.99 3.84 2.33
N ALA A 397 11.37 3.57 1.08
CA ALA A 397 12.77 3.59 0.66
C ALA A 397 13.09 4.93 -0.04
N THR A 398 14.12 5.63 0.44
CA THR A 398 14.53 6.91 -0.17
C THR A 398 15.15 6.70 -1.55
N GLY A 399 14.94 7.66 -2.46
CA GLY A 399 15.46 7.61 -3.84
C GLY A 399 16.98 7.49 -3.97
N SER A 400 17.76 7.92 -2.97
CA SER A 400 19.22 7.73 -2.90
C SER A 400 19.66 6.28 -2.65
N GLY A 401 18.69 5.40 -2.38
CA GLY A 401 18.86 3.96 -2.26
C GLY A 401 19.47 3.44 -0.96
N THR A 402 19.81 4.30 -0.02
CA THR A 402 20.43 3.88 1.25
C THR A 402 19.41 3.64 2.36
N ASN A 403 18.43 4.54 2.55
CA ASN A 403 17.62 4.50 3.77
C ASN A 403 16.27 3.81 3.54
N LEU A 404 16.00 2.80 4.35
CA LEU A 404 14.70 2.14 4.50
C LEU A 404 14.05 2.62 5.79
N TRP A 405 13.09 3.53 5.66
CA TRP A 405 12.30 4.05 6.77
C TRP A 405 11.13 3.12 7.08
N THR A 406 10.82 3.00 8.37
CA THR A 406 9.61 2.29 8.85
C THR A 406 9.09 2.91 10.13
N VAL A 407 7.80 2.70 10.38
CA VAL A 407 7.11 3.09 11.62
C VAL A 407 6.66 1.84 12.39
N THR A 408 6.55 1.91 13.71
CA THR A 408 5.99 0.85 14.56
C THR A 408 4.69 1.29 15.23
N GLU A 409 3.69 0.41 15.30
CA GLU A 409 2.38 0.72 15.94
C GLU A 409 2.42 0.71 17.48
N GLY A 410 3.49 0.16 18.04
CA GLY A 410 3.64 -0.07 19.48
C GLY A 410 3.29 -1.50 19.88
N TYR A 411 3.85 -1.99 20.97
CA TYR A 411 3.69 -3.36 21.44
C TYR A 411 3.35 -3.40 22.92
N SER A 412 2.21 -3.99 23.26
CA SER A 412 1.75 -4.19 24.64
C SER A 412 1.79 -2.92 25.51
N GLY A 413 1.47 -1.76 24.92
CA GLY A 413 1.47 -0.46 25.61
C GLY A 413 2.86 0.07 25.97
N SER A 414 3.94 -0.53 25.47
CA SER A 414 5.29 -0.07 25.73
C SER A 414 5.52 1.32 25.14
N THR A 415 6.12 2.22 25.92
CA THR A 415 6.60 3.53 25.46
C THR A 415 8.11 3.55 25.21
N SER A 416 8.82 2.46 25.50
CA SER A 416 10.27 2.36 25.30
C SER A 416 10.60 1.95 23.86
N PRO A 417 11.34 2.77 23.09
CA PRO A 417 11.79 2.43 21.74
C PRO A 417 12.39 1.03 21.61
N ALA A 418 13.24 0.64 22.55
CA ALA A 418 13.98 -0.63 22.51
C ALA A 418 13.09 -1.87 22.70
N SER A 419 11.95 -1.74 23.38
CA SER A 419 11.06 -2.86 23.71
C SER A 419 9.73 -2.84 22.95
N GLY A 420 9.66 -2.11 21.83
CA GLY A 420 8.48 -2.04 20.97
C GLY A 420 7.61 -0.81 21.20
N GLY A 421 8.19 0.31 21.60
CA GLY A 421 7.52 1.61 21.55
C GLY A 421 7.24 2.08 20.13
N ARG A 422 6.37 3.09 20.00
CA ARG A 422 6.02 3.74 18.74
C ARG A 422 7.16 4.63 18.26
N VAL A 423 7.81 4.25 17.17
CA VAL A 423 8.97 4.98 16.65
C VAL A 423 8.92 5.05 15.14
N VAL A 424 9.61 6.04 14.60
CA VAL A 424 9.98 6.09 13.19
C VAL A 424 11.49 5.96 13.12
N PHE A 425 11.98 4.98 12.40
CA PHE A 425 13.43 4.76 12.26
C PHE A 425 13.79 4.38 10.84
N PHE A 426 15.09 4.40 10.55
CA PHE A 426 15.60 3.94 9.28
C PHE A 426 16.83 3.04 9.45
N ALA A 427 16.93 2.09 8.53
CA ALA A 427 18.08 1.23 8.37
C ALA A 427 18.73 1.45 7.00
N ASP A 428 20.01 1.16 6.90
CA ASP A 428 20.74 1.12 5.64
C ASP A 428 20.43 -0.19 4.89
N GLN A 429 19.88 -0.07 3.68
CA GLN A 429 19.52 -1.21 2.84
C GLN A 429 20.73 -2.05 2.46
N ALA A 430 21.90 -1.43 2.23
CA ALA A 430 23.11 -2.17 1.88
C ALA A 430 23.64 -3.04 3.04
N SER A 431 23.33 -2.64 4.28
CA SER A 431 23.64 -3.44 5.48
C SER A 431 22.65 -4.60 5.70
N LEU A 432 21.54 -4.62 4.95
CA LEU A 432 20.50 -5.66 4.98
C LEU A 432 20.53 -6.58 3.74
N ASP A 433 21.29 -6.22 2.70
CA ASP A 433 21.32 -6.93 1.40
C ASP A 433 22.21 -8.18 1.44
#